data_AF-A0A524D9G5-F1
#
_entry.id   AF-A0A524D9G5-F1
#
_cell.length_a   1.000
_cell.length_b   1.000
_cell.length_c   1.000
_cell.angle_alpha   90.00
_cell.angle_beta   90.00
_cell.angle_gamma   90.00
#
_symmetry.space_group_name_H-M   'P 1'
#
loop_
_entity.id
_entity.type
_entity.pdbx_description
1 polymer ?
#
loop_
_entity_poly.entity_id
_entity_poly.type
_entity_poly.pdbx_seq_one_letter_code
_entity_poly.pdbx_strand_id
1 'polypeptide(L)'
;MTQNLTLLKNIRASEAEDLEEIGIFTIEQLAESSPKDLEKDLGIDINIAEKWIVKAIQYLEDNEKPKVPPNEELTSKYSMKTTTTRDIEQNRED
;
A
#
# COMPACT_ATOMS: atom_id res chain seq x y z
N MET A 1 -1.96 12.85 6.06
CA MET A 1 -2.49 13.68 4.96
C MET A 1 -3.90 13.19 4.71
N THR A 2 -4.92 14.03 4.85
CA THR A 2 -6.32 13.64 4.59
C THR A 2 -6.48 13.46 3.08
N GLN A 3 -6.69 12.23 2.62
CA GLN A 3 -6.82 11.94 1.19
C GLN A 3 -8.26 12.17 0.75
N ASN A 4 -8.45 13.18 -0.11
CA ASN A 4 -9.77 13.55 -0.65
C ASN A 4 -10.30 12.48 -1.61
N LEU A 5 -11.62 12.24 -1.56
CA LEU A 5 -12.33 11.27 -2.41
C LEU A 5 -12.20 11.57 -3.91
N THR A 6 -12.04 12.85 -4.28
CA THR A 6 -11.83 13.31 -5.66
C THR A 6 -10.53 12.83 -6.30
N LEU A 7 -9.60 12.27 -5.52
CA LEU A 7 -8.37 11.66 -6.03
C LEU A 7 -8.62 10.32 -6.74
N LEU A 8 -9.76 9.67 -6.48
CA LEU A 8 -10.12 8.42 -7.15
C LEU A 8 -10.56 8.71 -8.60
N LYS A 9 -9.79 8.16 -9.54
CA LYS A 9 -9.98 8.29 -10.99
C LYS A 9 -11.25 7.54 -11.45
N ASN A 10 -12.41 8.10 -11.11
CA ASN A 10 -13.76 7.82 -11.62
C ASN A 10 -14.87 8.48 -10.78
N ILE A 11 -14.55 9.04 -9.61
CA ILE A 11 -15.54 9.70 -8.78
C ILE A 11 -15.67 11.14 -9.27
N ARG A 12 -16.88 11.50 -9.70
CA ARG A 12 -17.25 12.87 -10.07
C ARG A 12 -17.38 13.71 -8.81
N ALA A 13 -17.26 15.04 -8.95
CA ALA A 13 -17.47 15.96 -7.83
C ALA A 13 -18.83 15.75 -7.14
N SER A 14 -19.89 15.52 -7.91
CA SER A 14 -21.22 15.23 -7.38
C SER A 14 -21.26 13.94 -6.54
N GLU A 15 -20.61 12.88 -7.01
CA GLU A 15 -20.54 11.60 -6.28
C GLU A 15 -19.68 11.73 -5.01
N ALA A 16 -18.69 12.61 -5.00
CA ALA A 16 -17.92 12.92 -3.80
C ALA A 16 -18.76 13.71 -2.79
N GLU A 17 -19.58 14.67 -3.23
CA GLU A 17 -20.55 15.38 -2.37
C GLU A 17 -21.54 14.40 -1.75
N ASP A 18 -22.12 13.49 -2.55
CA ASP A 18 -23.06 12.48 -2.05
C ASP A 18 -22.41 11.57 -0.98
N LEU A 19 -21.14 11.22 -1.14
CA LEU A 19 -20.36 10.45 -0.17
C LEU A 19 -20.09 11.27 1.12
N GLU A 20 -19.81 12.57 1.00
CA GLU A 20 -19.65 13.46 2.15
C GLU A 20 -20.97 13.65 2.91
N GLU A 21 -22.10 13.70 2.23
CA GLU A 21 -23.43 13.81 2.85
C GLU A 21 -23.78 12.59 3.72
N ILE A 22 -23.31 11.40 3.35
CA ILE A 22 -23.49 10.16 4.14
C ILE A 22 -22.39 9.96 5.21
N GLY A 23 -21.47 10.91 5.35
CA GLY A 23 -20.42 10.89 6.38
C GLY A 23 -19.12 10.17 5.98
N ILE A 24 -18.92 9.90 4.69
CA ILE A 24 -17.67 9.36 4.15
C ILE A 24 -16.85 10.54 3.62
N PHE A 25 -15.76 10.88 4.30
CA PHE A 25 -14.89 12.01 3.94
C PHE A 25 -13.54 11.57 3.36
N THR A 26 -13.16 10.31 3.56
CA THR A 26 -11.84 9.80 3.16
C THR A 26 -11.91 8.50 2.37
N ILE A 27 -10.86 8.26 1.58
CA ILE A 27 -10.71 7.02 0.78
C ILE A 27 -10.67 5.78 1.69
N GLU A 28 -10.09 5.91 2.88
CA GLU A 28 -10.06 4.85 3.91
C GLU A 28 -11.49 4.47 4.35
N GLN A 29 -12.31 5.47 4.68
CA GLN A 29 -13.70 5.24 5.05
C GLN A 29 -14.51 4.61 3.91
N LEU A 30 -14.26 5.03 2.67
CA LEU A 30 -14.88 4.44 1.49
C LEU A 30 -14.46 2.97 1.29
N ALA A 31 -13.19 2.63 1.55
CA ALA A 31 -12.68 1.27 1.45
C ALA A 31 -13.23 0.35 2.56
N GLU A 32 -13.51 0.89 3.75
CA GLU A 32 -14.11 0.16 4.87
C GLU A 32 -15.65 0.08 4.79
N SER A 33 -16.27 0.86 3.90
CA SER A 33 -17.73 0.89 3.73
C SER A 33 -18.24 -0.34 2.99
N SER A 34 -19.48 -0.74 3.27
CA SER A 34 -20.11 -1.85 2.55
C SER A 34 -20.88 -1.36 1.32
N PRO A 35 -20.84 -2.11 0.21
CA PRO A 35 -21.52 -1.72 -1.02
C PRO A 35 -23.05 -1.67 -0.86
N LYS A 36 -23.60 -2.44 0.08
CA LYS A 36 -25.04 -2.42 0.42
C LYS A 36 -25.48 -1.15 1.13
N ASP A 37 -24.62 -0.59 1.99
CA ASP A 37 -24.92 0.67 2.67
C ASP A 37 -24.86 1.81 1.66
N LEU A 38 -23.84 1.82 0.80
CA LEU A 38 -23.74 2.78 -0.31
C LEU A 38 -24.93 2.70 -1.29
N GLU A 39 -25.40 1.50 -1.65
CA GLU A 39 -26.61 1.32 -2.46
C GLU A 39 -27.84 1.92 -1.77
N LYS A 40 -27.98 1.71 -0.46
CA LYS A 40 -29.14 2.15 0.30
C LYS A 40 -29.16 3.66 0.54
N ASP A 41 -28.01 4.23 0.86
CA ASP A 41 -27.87 5.64 1.24
C ASP A 41 -27.78 6.55 0.01
N LEU A 42 -27.07 6.15 -1.06
CA LEU A 42 -26.97 6.95 -2.29
C LEU A 42 -27.95 6.53 -3.39
N GLY A 43 -28.61 5.37 -3.28
CA GLY A 43 -29.48 4.85 -4.34
C GLY A 43 -28.73 4.44 -5.61
N ILE A 44 -27.43 4.15 -5.51
CA ILE A 44 -26.59 3.73 -6.64
C ILE A 44 -26.60 2.22 -6.83
N ASP A 45 -26.27 1.76 -8.03
CA ASP A 45 -26.15 0.32 -8.32
C ASP A 45 -24.99 -0.31 -7.53
N ILE A 46 -25.22 -1.49 -6.97
CA ILE A 46 -24.24 -2.22 -6.17
C ILE A 46 -22.92 -2.46 -6.93
N ASN A 47 -22.99 -2.66 -8.26
CA ASN A 47 -21.81 -2.85 -9.10
C ASN A 47 -20.94 -1.59 -9.17
N ILE A 48 -21.54 -0.40 -9.02
CA ILE A 48 -20.82 0.87 -8.99
C ILE A 48 -20.16 1.05 -7.63
N ALA A 49 -20.91 0.78 -6.55
CA ALA A 49 -20.40 0.82 -5.18
C ALA A 49 -19.19 -0.10 -5.00
N GLU A 50 -19.26 -1.36 -5.47
CA GLU A 50 -18.13 -2.29 -5.43
C GLU A 50 -16.91 -1.77 -6.19
N LYS A 51 -17.10 -1.16 -7.36
CA LYS A 51 -15.99 -0.57 -8.13
C LYS A 51 -15.33 0.58 -7.38
N TRP A 52 -16.09 1.38 -6.64
CA TRP A 52 -15.53 2.47 -5.83
C TRP A 52 -14.71 1.93 -4.68
N ILE A 53 -15.21 0.92 -3.95
CA ILE A 53 -14.49 0.26 -2.86
C ILE A 53 -13.19 -0.37 -3.35
N VAL A 54 -13.24 -1.16 -4.44
CA VAL A 54 -12.05 -1.79 -5.01
C VAL A 54 -11.00 -0.76 -5.43
N LYS A 55 -11.42 0.36 -6.02
CA LYS A 55 -10.50 1.46 -6.38
C LYS A 55 -9.93 2.16 -5.14
N ALA A 56 -10.73 2.34 -4.09
CA ALA A 56 -10.29 2.92 -2.84
C ALA A 56 -9.19 2.05 -2.21
N ILE A 57 -9.41 0.74 -2.10
CA ILE A 57 -8.42 -0.24 -1.62
C ILE A 57 -7.15 -0.19 -2.46
N GLN A 58 -7.28 -0.22 -3.79
CA GLN A 58 -6.13 -0.20 -4.70
C GLN A 58 -5.31 1.10 -4.57
N TYR A 59 -5.98 2.22 -4.32
CA TYR A 59 -5.30 3.50 -4.08
C TYR A 59 -4.53 3.49 -2.76
N LEU A 60 -5.09 2.91 -1.69
CA LEU A 60 -4.40 2.75 -0.42
C LEU A 60 -3.17 1.84 -0.56
N GLU A 61 -3.31 0.71 -1.25
CA GLU A 61 -2.18 -0.21 -1.51
C GLU A 61 -1.03 0.44 -2.32
N ASP A 62 -1.34 1.29 -3.30
CA ASP A 62 -0.32 2.00 -4.08
C ASP A 62 0.43 3.04 -3.24
N ASN A 63 -0.25 3.64 -2.26
CA ASN A 63 0.32 4.61 -1.34
C ASN A 63 1.06 3.96 -0.15
N GLU A 64 0.70 2.73 0.25
CA GLU A 64 1.34 2.00 1.35
C GLU A 64 2.61 1.25 0.95
N LYS A 65 2.79 0.91 -0.33
CA LYS A 65 4.00 0.21 -0.77
C LYS A 65 5.20 1.18 -0.77
N PRO A 66 6.27 0.96 0.04
CA PRO A 66 7.56 1.53 -0.32
C PRO A 66 7.91 0.98 -1.72
N LYS A 67 8.20 1.88 -2.66
CA LYS A 67 8.76 1.51 -3.97
C LYS A 67 10.11 0.84 -3.76
N VAL A 68 10.13 -0.45 -3.45
CA VAL A 68 11.33 -1.27 -3.55
C VAL A 68 11.63 -1.41 -5.05
N PRO A 69 12.77 -0.89 -5.53
CA PRO A 69 13.12 -1.01 -6.93
C PRO A 69 13.30 -2.49 -7.29
N PRO A 70 12.67 -2.98 -8.37
CA PRO A 70 12.87 -4.35 -8.83
C PRO A 70 14.19 -4.41 -9.61
N ASN A 71 15.33 -4.46 -8.90
CA ASN A 71 16.56 -5.00 -9.46
C ASN A 71 17.59 -5.26 -8.34
N GLU A 72 17.34 -6.28 -7.53
CA GLU A 72 18.40 -6.88 -6.74
C GLU A 72 19.24 -7.73 -7.71
N GLU A 73 20.32 -7.17 -8.25
CA GLU A 73 21.36 -7.97 -8.88
C GLU A 73 22.04 -8.83 -7.80
N LEU A 74 21.43 -9.99 -7.50
CA LEU A 74 22.07 -11.10 -6.79
C LEU A 74 23.12 -11.74 -7.69
N THR A 75 24.17 -11.00 -8.06
CA THR A 75 25.43 -11.63 -8.48
C THR A 75 26.37 -11.62 -7.28
N SER A 76 26.27 -12.71 -6.55
CA SER A 76 27.04 -13.11 -5.39
C SER A 76 28.53 -12.71 -5.50
N LYS A 77 28.90 -11.56 -4.95
CA LYS A 77 30.28 -11.23 -4.58
C LYS A 77 30.62 -11.70 -3.16
N TYR A 78 29.83 -12.61 -2.59
CA TYR A 78 30.30 -13.47 -1.51
C TYR A 78 31.30 -14.48 -2.09
N SER A 79 32.53 -14.00 -2.28
CA SER A 79 33.74 -14.82 -2.24
C SER A 79 33.77 -15.54 -0.88
N MET A 80 33.10 -16.67 -0.77
CA MET A 80 33.45 -17.68 0.23
C MET A 80 34.67 -18.42 -0.27
N LYS A 81 35.86 -18.04 0.20
CA LYS A 81 37.02 -18.94 0.26
C LYS A 81 37.77 -18.76 1.59
N THR A 82 37.35 -19.59 2.53
CA THR A 82 38.13 -20.38 3.49
C THR A 82 39.08 -19.73 4.49
N THR A 83 38.84 -20.09 5.77
CA THR A 83 39.73 -20.07 6.94
C THR A 83 41.09 -20.76 6.69
N THR A 84 42.08 -20.55 7.59
CA THR A 84 43.51 -20.98 7.60
C THR A 84 44.43 -19.82 7.18
N THR A 85 45.26 -19.17 8.01
CA THR A 85 46.10 -19.60 9.13
C THR A 85 46.36 -18.40 10.05
N ARG A 86 46.13 -18.53 11.37
CA ARG A 86 46.83 -17.71 12.38
C ARG A 86 47.24 -18.64 13.52
N ASP A 87 48.19 -19.49 13.20
CA ASP A 87 49.13 -20.01 14.17
C ASP A 87 50.17 -18.91 14.38
N ILE A 88 49.96 -18.09 15.41
CA ILE A 88 51.02 -17.25 15.99
C ILE A 88 50.92 -17.52 17.49
N GLU A 89 51.33 -18.74 17.84
CA GLU A 89 51.86 -19.07 19.15
C GLU A 89 53.02 -18.11 19.41
N GLN A 90 52.70 -17.02 20.13
CA GLN A 90 53.63 -15.97 20.47
C GLN A 90 54.55 -16.49 21.58
N ASN A 91 55.54 -17.26 21.18
CA ASN A 91 56.73 -17.57 21.96
C ASN A 91 57.43 -16.25 22.31
N ARG A 92 57.38 -15.88 23.60
CA ARG A 92 58.35 -15.04 24.33
C ARG A 92 57.90 -15.00 25.80
N GLU A 93 58.12 -16.13 26.47
CA GLU A 93 58.58 -16.13 27.85
C GLU A 93 60.03 -15.57 27.89
N ASP A 94 60.30 -14.83 28.98
CA ASP A 94 61.57 -14.22 29.44
C ASP A 94 62.25 -13.09 28.63
#